data_AF-A0A8T4U8H8-F1
#
_entry.id   AF-A0A8T4U8H8-F1
#
_cell.length_a   1.000
_cell.length_b   1.000
_cell.length_c   1.000
_cell.angle_alpha   90.00
_cell.angle_beta   90.00
_cell.angle_gamma   90.00
#
_symmetry.space_group_name_H-M   'P 1'
#
loop_
_entity.id
_entity.type
_entity.pdbx_description
1 polymer ?
#
loop_
_entity_poly.entity_id
_entity_poly.type
_entity_poly.pdbx_seq_one_letter_code
_entity_poly.pdbx_strand_id
1 'polypeptide(L)' 'MKKTADAKEERTISPSSNFLIPSFIFHDERLSVLEAIAAYLKEKEKLTYHEIGLILNRDERNVWTEYARSKKKRGIK' A
#
# COMPACT_ATOMS: atom_id res chain seq x y z
N MET A 1 40.60 -1.17 22.59
CA MET A 1 39.12 -1.15 22.51
C MET A 1 38.74 -1.00 21.03
N LYS A 2 38.49 -2.10 20.31
CA LYS A 2 38.06 -2.07 18.91
C LYS A 2 36.86 -2.98 18.70
N LYS A 3 35.80 -2.36 18.18
CA LYS A 3 34.77 -2.86 17.24
C LYS A 3 34.05 -4.18 17.55
N THR A 4 32.73 -4.07 17.72
CA THR A 4 31.73 -5.00 17.16
C THR A 4 30.44 -4.19 16.96
N ALA A 5 30.22 -3.66 15.76
CA ALA A 5 29.37 -4.27 14.73
C ALA A 5 27.90 -3.97 15.01
N ASP A 6 27.39 -2.93 14.34
CA ASP A 6 25.97 -2.77 14.05
C ASP A 6 25.40 -4.14 13.64
N ALA A 7 24.64 -4.71 14.56
CA ALA A 7 23.94 -5.96 14.35
C ALA A 7 23.02 -5.74 13.16
N LYS A 8 23.31 -6.45 12.06
CA LYS A 8 22.39 -6.65 10.95
C LYS A 8 21.05 -7.05 11.55
N GLU A 9 20.11 -6.12 11.55
CA GLU A 9 18.72 -6.43 11.80
C GLU A 9 18.27 -7.36 10.68
N GLU A 10 18.28 -8.66 11.00
CA GLU A 10 17.73 -9.71 10.15
C GLU A 10 16.30 -9.28 9.85
N ARG A 11 16.03 -8.90 8.60
CA ARG A 11 14.67 -8.66 8.11
C ARG A 11 13.95 -10.00 8.12
N THR A 12 13.50 -10.44 9.29
CA THR A 12 12.50 -11.49 9.42
C THR A 12 11.26 -10.95 8.72
N ILE A 13 11.07 -11.39 7.48
CA ILE A 13 9.80 -11.23 6.76
C ILE A 13 8.78 -12.01 7.59
N SER A 14 8.11 -11.33 8.51
CA SER A 14 7.01 -11.93 9.26
C SER A 14 5.93 -12.33 8.25
N PRO A 15 5.52 -13.60 8.17
CA PRO A 15 4.53 -14.04 7.22
C PRO A 15 3.14 -13.77 7.81
N SER A 16 2.57 -12.58 7.61
CA SER A 16 1.17 -12.39 8.00
C SER A 16 0.48 -11.18 7.35
N SER A 17 0.44 -11.20 6.02
CA SER A 17 -0.76 -10.82 5.27
C SER A 17 -0.62 -11.40 3.86
N ASN A 18 -1.21 -12.57 3.64
CA ASN A 18 -1.34 -13.16 2.30
C ASN A 18 -2.37 -12.36 1.50
N PHE A 19 -2.08 -11.09 1.23
CA PHE A 19 -2.93 -10.24 0.41
C PHE A 19 -2.54 -10.42 -1.04
N LEU A 20 -3.34 -11.18 -1.79
CA LEU A 20 -3.13 -11.36 -3.22
C LEU A 20 -3.66 -10.13 -3.94
N ILE A 21 -2.75 -9.40 -4.59
CA ILE A 21 -3.10 -8.26 -5.43
C ILE A 21 -3.13 -8.74 -6.89
N PRO A 22 -4.28 -8.70 -7.57
CA PRO A 22 -4.34 -9.07 -8.98
C PRO A 22 -3.51 -8.10 -9.83
N SER A 23 -2.69 -8.61 -10.75
CA SER A 23 -1.83 -7.75 -11.59
C SER A 23 -2.61 -6.81 -12.52
N PHE A 24 -3.86 -7.14 -12.86
CA PHE A 24 -4.69 -6.32 -13.76
C PHE A 24 -4.99 -4.93 -13.19
N ILE A 25 -4.87 -4.71 -11.87
CA ILE A 25 -5.13 -3.39 -11.27
C ILE A 25 -4.14 -2.32 -11.76
N PHE A 26 -2.98 -2.76 -12.27
CA PHE A 26 -1.92 -1.90 -12.80
C PHE A 26 -2.06 -1.60 -14.30
N HIS A 27 -3.16 -2.02 -14.94
CA HIS A 27 -3.40 -1.72 -16.34
C HIS A 27 -3.72 -0.23 -16.59
N ASP A 28 -4.21 0.48 -15.58
CA ASP A 28 -4.50 1.91 -15.66
C ASP A 28 -3.22 2.74 -15.52
N GLU A 29 -2.61 3.09 -16.66
CA GLU A 29 -1.37 3.87 -16.74
C GLU A 29 -1.46 5.29 -16.15
N ARG A 30 -2.67 5.78 -15.86
CA ARG A 30 -2.86 7.07 -15.20
C ARG A 30 -2.48 7.00 -13.72
N LEU A 31 -2.62 5.82 -13.12
CA LEU A 31 -2.42 5.60 -11.69
C LEU A 31 -0.99 5.18 -11.37
N SER A 32 -0.49 5.69 -10.25
CA SER A 32 0.69 5.12 -9.61
C SER A 32 0.36 3.72 -9.07
N VAL A 33 1.39 2.90 -8.87
CA VAL A 33 1.26 1.57 -8.26
C VAL A 33 0.53 1.66 -6.91
N LEU A 34 0.85 2.66 -6.09
CA LEU A 34 0.25 2.84 -4.77
C LEU A 34 -1.21 3.32 -4.88
N GLU A 35 -1.51 4.22 -5.82
CA GLU A 35 -2.87 4.68 -6.10
C GLU A 35 -3.76 3.52 -6.56
N ALA A 36 -3.25 2.65 -7.44
CA ALA A 36 -3.95 1.48 -7.93
C ALA A 36 -4.24 0.48 -6.79
N ILE A 37 -3.25 0.19 -5.94
CA ILE A 37 -3.41 -0.69 -4.78
C ILE A 37 -4.42 -0.09 -3.78
N ALA A 38 -4.26 1.18 -3.41
CA ALA A 38 -5.16 1.85 -2.47
C ALA A 38 -6.61 1.89 -3.00
N ALA A 39 -6.80 2.16 -4.30
CA ALA A 39 -8.10 2.11 -4.95
C ALA A 39 -8.70 0.71 -4.93
N TYR A 40 -7.93 -0.32 -5.28
CA TYR A 40 -8.40 -1.71 -5.25
C TYR A 40 -8.83 -2.14 -3.85
N LEU A 41 -7.98 -1.92 -2.85
CA LEU A 41 -8.26 -2.28 -1.46
C LEU A 41 -9.49 -1.52 -0.91
N LYS A 42 -9.69 -0.27 -1.34
CA LYS A 42 -10.85 0.51 -0.90
C LYS A 42 -12.14 0.13 -1.62
N GLU A 43 -12.08 -0.03 -2.93
CA GLU A 43 -13.27 -0.17 -3.79
C GLU A 43 -13.73 -1.62 -3.94
N LYS A 44 -12.79 -2.56 -4.04
CA LYS A 44 -13.06 -3.99 -4.25
C LYS A 44 -13.10 -4.75 -2.93
N GLU A 45 -12.09 -4.54 -2.10
CA GLU A 45 -11.94 -5.26 -0.80
C GLU A 45 -12.68 -4.56 0.34
N LYS A 46 -13.23 -3.35 0.09
CA LYS A 46 -14.08 -2.57 1.02
C LYS A 46 -13.43 -2.23 2.37
N LEU A 47 -12.10 -2.23 2.43
CA LEU A 47 -11.37 -1.95 3.66
C LEU A 47 -11.47 -0.49 4.10
N THR A 48 -11.27 -0.25 5.38
CA THR A 48 -11.09 1.09 5.95
C THR A 48 -9.69 1.63 5.66
N TYR A 49 -9.51 2.96 5.73
CA TYR A 49 -8.18 3.54 5.51
C TYR A 49 -7.17 3.10 6.57
N HIS A 50 -7.66 2.85 7.78
CA HIS A 50 -6.86 2.31 8.87
C HIS A 50 -6.33 0.91 8.54
N GLU A 51 -7.22 -0.02 8.15
CA GLU A 51 -6.82 -1.38 7.76
C GLU A 51 -5.86 -1.39 6.58
N ILE A 52 -6.10 -0.57 5.57
CA ILE A 52 -5.19 -0.43 4.42
C ILE A 52 -3.84 0.13 4.87
N GLY A 53 -3.83 1.07 5.81
CA GLY A 53 -2.61 1.60 6.40
C GLY A 53 -1.78 0.53 7.10
N LEU A 54 -2.44 -0.36 7.85
CA LEU A 54 -1.79 -1.50 8.50
C LEU A 54 -1.22 -2.49 7.47
N ILE A 55 -1.97 -2.83 6.42
CA ILE A 55 -1.55 -3.78 5.35
C ILE A 55 -0.35 -3.22 4.57
N LEU A 56 -0.40 -1.93 4.19
CA LEU A 56 0.64 -1.29 3.38
C LEU A 56 1.79 -0.74 4.22
N ASN A 57 1.70 -0.83 5.56
CA ASN A 57 2.58 -0.17 6.50
C ASN A 57 2.73 1.33 6.18
N ARG A 58 1.61 2.05 6.10
CA ARG A 58 1.50 3.47 5.79
C ARG A 58 0.51 4.17 6.71
N ASP A 59 0.72 5.47 6.93
CA ASP A 59 -0.25 6.31 7.62
C ASP A 59 -1.57 6.36 6.83
N GLU A 60 -2.69 6.25 7.53
CA GLU A 60 -4.04 6.27 6.96
C GLU A 60 -4.34 7.55 6.15
N ARG A 61 -3.72 8.69 6.50
CA ARG A 61 -3.85 9.95 5.74
C ARG A 61 -3.16 9.86 4.38
N ASN A 62 -2.06 9.11 4.30
CA ASN A 62 -1.37 8.86 3.04
C ASN A 62 -2.22 7.94 2.15
N VAL A 63 -2.79 6.89 2.72
CA VAL A 63 -3.73 6.00 1.99
C VAL A 63 -4.91 6.79 1.44
N TRP A 64 -5.51 7.65 2.27
CA TRP A 64 -6.61 8.51 1.84
C TRP A 64 -6.20 9.43 0.69
N THR A 65 -5.01 10.04 0.79
CA THR A 65 -4.49 10.96 -0.24
C THR A 65 -4.31 10.24 -1.58
N GLU A 66 -3.71 9.05 -1.58
CA GLU A 66 -3.51 8.25 -2.80
C GLU A 66 -4.85 7.80 -3.41
N TYR A 67 -5.82 7.40 -2.59
CA TYR A 67 -7.16 7.09 -3.07
C TYR A 67 -7.90 8.32 -3.63
N ALA A 68 -7.75 9.49 -3.01
CA ALA A 68 -8.34 10.73 -3.51
C ALA A 68 -7.73 11.14 -4.86
N ARG A 69 -6.41 11.00 -5.00
CA ARG A 69 -5.69 11.22 -6.27
C ARG A 69 -6.13 10.24 -7.35
N SER A 70 -6.29 8.96 -7.01
CA SER A 70 -6.71 7.95 -7.98
C SER A 70 -8.09 8.25 -8.58
N LYS A 71 -9.06 8.66 -7.74
CA LYS A 71 -10.38 9.11 -8.20
C LYS A 71 -10.30 10.32 -9.11
N LYS A 72 -9.50 11.32 -8.74
CA LYS A 72 -9.28 12.52 -9.57
C LYS A 72 -8.71 12.17 -10.94
N LYS A 73 -7.72 11.28 -11.00
CA LYS A 73 -7.07 10.85 -12.26
C LYS A 73 -7.97 9.99 -13.15
N ARG A 74 -8.86 9.19 -12.55
CA ARG A 74 -9.89 8.44 -13.27
C ARG A 74 -11.06 9.32 -13.75
N GLY A 75 -11.16 10.56 -13.26
CA GLY A 75 -12.27 11.46 -13.58
C GLY A 75 -13.58 11.11 -12.88
N ILE A 76 -13.51 10.32 -11.80
CA ILE A 76 -14.68 9.92 -11.01
C ILE A 76 -14.92 11.03 -9.97
N LYS A 77 -16.06 11.73 -10.10
CA LYS A 77 -16.53 12.74 -9.14
C LYS A 77 -17.22 12.07 -7.95
#